data_AF-A0A2V7YT63-F1
#
_entry.id   AF-A0A2V7YT63-F1
#
_cell.length_a   1.000
_cell.length_b   1.000
_cell.length_c   1.000
_cell.angle_alpha   90.00
_cell.angle_beta   90.00
_cell.angle_gamma   90.00
#
_symmetry.space_group_name_H-M   'P 1'
#
loop_
_entity.id
_entity.type
_entity.pdbx_description
1 polymer ?
#
loop_
_entity_poly.entity_id
_entity_poly.type
_entity_poly.pdbx_seq_one_letter_code
_entity_poly.pdbx_strand_id
1 'polypeptide(L)'
;MNGRLLSPPSRWGTIRRALGLWLAVFLTFGSPWAWAANYYVDQVNGNDSKNGKSIPQAWKTLTHALSSVVSGDVINVLPGLYDRTVNGENFPLALVDGVKVASTAGPAVTTIQGDASSVLFLNNGPILMLTSSISKSWPRRWRRPLTRINSPRRCHRAAGRY
;
A
#
# COMPACT_ATOMS: atom_id res chain seq x y z
N MET A 1 26.22 -24.06 -78.20
CA MET A 1 25.17 -24.38 -77.22
C MET A 1 25.82 -24.75 -75.90
N ASN A 2 25.19 -24.36 -74.79
CA ASN A 2 25.46 -24.74 -73.39
C ASN A 2 26.35 -23.76 -72.62
N GLY A 3 25.65 -22.77 -72.05
CA GLY A 3 26.18 -21.83 -71.09
C GLY A 3 26.55 -22.48 -69.77
N ARG A 4 27.51 -21.86 -69.09
CA ARG A 4 27.79 -22.09 -67.68
C ARG A 4 27.49 -20.79 -66.95
N LEU A 5 26.39 -20.87 -66.20
CA LEU A 5 25.80 -19.80 -65.40
C LEU A 5 26.81 -19.30 -64.37
N LEU A 6 26.99 -17.97 -64.33
CA LEU A 6 27.59 -17.26 -63.22
C LEU A 6 26.81 -17.61 -61.94
N SER A 7 27.52 -18.10 -60.92
CA SER A 7 26.99 -18.19 -59.56
C SER A 7 26.90 -16.77 -58.98
N PRO A 8 25.72 -16.31 -58.50
CA PRO A 8 25.66 -15.01 -57.81
C PRO A 8 26.29 -15.11 -56.41
N PRO A 9 27.05 -14.10 -55.96
CA PRO A 9 27.62 -14.10 -54.62
C PRO A 9 26.54 -13.91 -53.54
N SER A 10 26.65 -14.73 -52.50
CA SER A 10 25.75 -14.83 -51.34
C SER A 10 25.64 -13.53 -50.54
N ARG A 11 24.50 -12.82 -50.63
CA ARG A 11 24.17 -11.61 -49.85
C ARG A 11 23.34 -11.86 -48.58
N TRP A 12 23.41 -13.06 -47.99
CA TRP A 12 22.53 -13.48 -46.88
C TRP A 12 23.14 -13.27 -45.47
N GLY A 13 24.35 -12.73 -45.36
CA GLY A 13 25.07 -12.59 -44.08
C GLY A 13 24.81 -11.30 -43.30
N THR A 14 24.36 -10.22 -43.95
CA THR A 14 24.28 -8.88 -43.33
C THR A 14 22.97 -8.64 -42.58
N ILE A 15 21.87 -9.28 -43.00
CA ILE A 15 20.53 -9.06 -42.42
C ILE A 15 20.42 -9.64 -41.01
N ARG A 16 21.11 -10.77 -40.73
CA ARG A 16 21.12 -11.40 -39.40
C ARG A 16 21.90 -10.61 -38.34
N ARG A 17 22.82 -9.73 -38.75
CA ARG A 17 23.62 -8.89 -37.83
C ARG A 17 22.96 -7.54 -37.55
N ALA A 18 22.19 -7.00 -38.49
CA ALA A 18 21.44 -5.75 -38.30
C ALA A 18 20.23 -5.91 -37.34
N LEU A 19 19.54 -7.07 -37.38
CA LEU A 19 18.41 -7.35 -36.47
C LEU A 19 18.83 -7.50 -34.99
N GLY A 20 20.02 -8.01 -34.72
CA GLY A 20 20.54 -8.16 -33.35
C GLY A 20 20.89 -6.82 -32.69
N LEU A 21 21.34 -5.83 -33.47
CA LEU A 21 21.66 -4.48 -32.96
C LEU A 21 20.41 -3.61 -32.71
N TRP A 22 19.32 -3.83 -33.46
CA TRP A 22 18.04 -3.15 -33.18
C TRP A 22 17.38 -3.63 -31.90
N LEU A 23 17.52 -4.92 -31.54
CA LEU A 23 17.00 -5.44 -30.27
C LEU A 23 17.79 -4.94 -29.05
N ALA A 24 19.11 -4.77 -29.18
CA ALA A 24 19.97 -4.27 -28.12
C ALA A 24 19.78 -2.77 -27.84
N VAL A 25 19.56 -1.95 -28.88
CA VAL A 25 19.26 -0.52 -28.72
C VAL A 25 17.87 -0.29 -28.10
N PHE A 26 16.90 -1.16 -28.37
CA PHE A 26 15.57 -1.10 -27.73
C PHE A 26 15.59 -1.50 -26.24
N LEU A 27 16.59 -2.29 -25.82
CA LEU A 27 16.78 -2.70 -24.41
C LEU A 27 17.61 -1.70 -23.58
N THR A 28 18.23 -0.69 -24.19
CA THR A 28 19.08 0.30 -23.48
C THR A 28 18.45 1.70 -23.33
N PHE A 29 17.33 2.00 -23.99
CA PHE A 29 16.70 3.35 -23.95
C PHE A 29 15.51 3.49 -23.00
N GLY A 30 15.20 2.47 -22.21
CA GLY A 30 14.09 2.50 -21.26
C GLY A 30 14.54 2.15 -19.86
N SER A 31 15.56 2.81 -19.32
CA SER A 31 15.68 2.88 -17.86
C SER A 31 14.79 4.02 -17.40
N PRO A 32 13.52 3.79 -16.98
CA PRO A 32 12.76 4.84 -16.35
C PRO A 32 13.52 5.17 -15.07
N TRP A 33 14.07 6.38 -15.02
CA TRP A 33 14.36 6.99 -13.75
C TRP A 33 13.06 6.95 -12.95
N ALA A 34 13.03 6.13 -11.90
CA ALA A 34 11.87 6.00 -11.03
C ALA A 34 11.76 7.28 -10.21
N TRP A 35 11.21 8.32 -10.82
CA TRP A 35 10.75 9.49 -10.09
C TRP A 35 9.54 9.07 -9.29
N ALA A 36 9.57 9.34 -7.98
CA ALA A 36 8.42 9.24 -7.12
C ALA A 36 7.22 9.93 -7.79
N ALA A 37 6.18 9.16 -8.13
CA ALA A 37 4.99 9.68 -8.79
C ALA A 37 3.87 9.95 -7.79
N ASN A 38 3.05 10.95 -8.10
CA ASN A 38 1.84 11.24 -7.35
C ASN A 38 0.64 10.62 -8.06
N TYR A 39 -0.09 9.78 -7.34
CA TYR A 39 -1.34 9.19 -7.76
C TYR A 39 -2.50 9.73 -6.92
N TYR A 40 -3.72 9.67 -7.46
CA TYR A 40 -4.92 10.19 -6.83
C TYR A 40 -6.01 9.12 -6.77
N VAL A 41 -6.73 9.08 -5.64
CA VAL A 41 -7.85 8.18 -5.41
C VAL A 41 -9.05 9.00 -4.95
N ASP A 42 -10.18 8.86 -5.64
CA ASP A 42 -11.45 9.55 -5.39
C ASP A 42 -12.59 8.52 -5.35
N GLN A 43 -13.19 8.35 -4.16
CA GLN A 43 -14.30 7.43 -3.96
C GLN A 43 -15.56 7.83 -4.78
N VAL A 44 -15.77 9.12 -5.01
CA VAL A 44 -17.00 9.66 -5.59
C VAL A 44 -16.93 9.69 -7.11
N ASN A 45 -15.86 10.23 -7.69
CA ASN A 45 -15.72 10.42 -9.14
C ASN A 45 -14.62 9.57 -9.79
N GLY A 46 -13.90 8.76 -8.99
CA GLY A 46 -12.81 7.94 -9.47
C GLY A 46 -13.27 6.76 -10.32
N ASN A 47 -12.33 6.22 -11.10
CA ASN A 47 -12.54 5.01 -11.89
C ASN A 47 -11.22 4.27 -12.05
N ASP A 48 -11.19 2.99 -11.66
CA ASP A 48 -10.00 2.13 -11.67
C ASP A 48 -9.49 1.83 -13.09
N SER A 49 -10.25 2.12 -14.15
CA SER A 49 -9.77 2.05 -15.54
C SER A 49 -8.92 3.25 -15.97
N LYS A 50 -8.81 4.30 -15.14
CA LYS A 50 -8.00 5.49 -15.45
C LYS A 50 -6.54 5.30 -15.02
N ASN A 51 -5.69 6.31 -15.27
CA ASN A 51 -4.25 6.20 -15.00
C ASN A 51 -3.82 6.72 -13.61
N GLY A 52 -4.72 7.32 -12.83
CA GLY A 52 -4.46 7.80 -11.47
C GLY A 52 -3.56 9.03 -11.36
N LYS A 53 -3.01 9.59 -12.46
CA LYS A 53 -1.95 10.63 -12.41
C LYS A 53 -2.44 12.05 -12.14
N SER A 54 -3.75 12.26 -12.10
CA SER A 54 -4.38 13.55 -11.79
C SER A 54 -5.75 13.35 -11.18
N ILE A 55 -6.31 14.38 -10.54
CA ILE A 55 -7.64 14.31 -9.90
C ILE A 55 -8.74 13.87 -10.90
N PRO A 56 -8.85 14.43 -12.12
CA PRO A 56 -9.86 13.96 -13.09
C PRO A 56 -9.63 12.52 -13.58
N GLN A 57 -8.40 12.02 -13.41
CA GLN A 57 -7.98 10.67 -13.76
C GLN A 57 -7.81 9.76 -12.54
N ALA A 58 -8.34 10.15 -11.38
CA ALA A 58 -8.19 9.42 -10.14
C ALA A 58 -8.81 8.02 -10.24
N TRP A 59 -8.18 7.07 -9.54
CA TRP A 59 -8.74 5.75 -9.31
C TRP A 59 -9.88 5.84 -8.30
N LYS A 60 -10.75 4.83 -8.29
CA LYS A 60 -11.85 4.74 -7.34
C LYS A 60 -11.42 4.08 -6.04
N THR A 61 -10.64 3.01 -6.13
CA THR A 61 -10.30 2.17 -4.97
C THR A 61 -8.83 2.27 -4.56
N LEU A 62 -8.59 2.19 -3.25
CA LEU A 62 -7.25 2.03 -2.67
C LEU A 62 -6.67 0.67 -3.00
N THR A 63 -7.50 -0.36 -3.10
CA THR A 63 -7.10 -1.70 -3.52
C THR A 63 -6.41 -1.69 -4.89
N HIS A 64 -7.01 -1.01 -5.88
CA HIS A 64 -6.40 -0.86 -7.20
C HIS A 64 -5.15 0.03 -7.18
N ALA A 65 -5.18 1.11 -6.40
CA ALA A 65 -4.01 1.99 -6.27
C ALA A 65 -2.80 1.22 -5.75
N LEU A 66 -2.96 0.46 -4.66
CA LEU A 66 -1.90 -0.30 -4.02
C LEU A 66 -1.34 -1.44 -4.86
N SER A 67 -2.11 -1.98 -5.81
CA SER A 67 -1.59 -2.98 -6.77
C SER A 67 -0.85 -2.37 -7.96
N SER A 68 -1.01 -1.06 -8.18
CA SER A 68 -0.48 -0.35 -9.35
C SER A 68 0.78 0.48 -9.06
N VAL A 69 0.97 0.93 -7.82
CA VAL A 69 2.11 1.76 -7.40
C VAL A 69 3.33 0.94 -7.00
N VAL A 70 4.50 1.59 -7.03
CA VAL A 70 5.76 0.98 -6.59
C VAL A 70 6.43 1.82 -5.49
N SER A 71 7.43 1.24 -4.82
CA SER A 71 8.19 1.93 -3.77
C SER A 71 8.66 3.32 -4.22
N GLY A 72 8.41 4.33 -3.37
CA GLY A 72 8.72 5.74 -3.64
C GLY A 72 7.51 6.57 -4.04
N ASP A 73 6.43 5.94 -4.51
CA ASP A 73 5.21 6.64 -4.93
C ASP A 73 4.38 7.18 -3.76
N VAL A 74 3.54 8.17 -4.07
CA VAL A 74 2.59 8.78 -3.14
C VAL A 74 1.17 8.65 -3.67
N ILE A 75 0.28 8.04 -2.89
CA ILE A 75 -1.16 7.97 -3.12
C ILE A 75 -1.83 9.10 -2.33
N ASN A 76 -2.44 10.03 -3.06
CA ASN A 76 -3.21 11.15 -2.53
C ASN A 76 -4.70 10.79 -2.53
N VAL A 77 -5.26 10.64 -1.34
CA VAL A 77 -6.64 10.18 -1.13
C VAL A 77 -7.53 11.39 -0.93
N LEU A 78 -8.53 11.55 -1.78
CA LEU A 78 -9.52 12.63 -1.68
C LEU A 78 -10.49 12.40 -0.50
N PRO A 79 -11.28 13.41 -0.10
CA PRO A 79 -12.39 13.23 0.84
C PRO A 79 -13.31 12.08 0.42
N GLY A 80 -13.70 11.24 1.37
CA GLY A 80 -14.55 10.09 1.09
C GLY A 80 -14.54 9.01 2.18
N LEU A 81 -15.51 8.10 2.08
CA LEU A 81 -15.60 6.86 2.83
C LEU A 81 -15.11 5.69 1.96
N TYR A 82 -13.96 5.14 2.32
CA TYR A 82 -13.34 4.00 1.65
C TYR A 82 -13.65 2.73 2.44
N ASP A 83 -14.69 2.03 2.02
CA ASP A 83 -15.19 0.80 2.64
C ASP A 83 -15.50 -0.28 1.59
N ARG A 84 -15.84 -1.48 2.05
CA ARG A 84 -16.26 -2.56 1.15
C ARG A 84 -17.64 -2.30 0.54
N THR A 85 -18.57 -1.74 1.32
CA THR A 85 -19.99 -1.70 0.95
C THR A 85 -20.32 -0.58 -0.03
N VAL A 86 -19.78 0.62 0.21
CA VAL A 86 -20.04 1.82 -0.60
C VAL A 86 -18.99 1.99 -1.69
N ASN A 87 -17.70 1.84 -1.37
CA ASN A 87 -16.62 2.05 -2.33
C ASN A 87 -16.21 0.78 -3.10
N GLY A 88 -16.39 -0.40 -2.50
CA GLY A 88 -15.95 -1.67 -3.08
C GLY A 88 -14.51 -2.04 -2.75
N GLU A 89 -13.95 -1.54 -1.65
CA GLU A 89 -12.62 -1.93 -1.20
C GLU A 89 -12.54 -3.42 -0.86
N ASN A 90 -11.39 -4.01 -1.12
CA ASN A 90 -11.10 -5.37 -0.71
C ASN A 90 -10.10 -5.39 0.44
N PHE A 91 -10.60 -5.64 1.65
CA PHE A 91 -9.76 -5.76 2.84
C PHE A 91 -9.21 -7.19 2.99
N PRO A 92 -7.96 -7.33 3.51
CA PRO A 92 -7.08 -6.27 4.01
C PRO A 92 -6.35 -5.52 2.88
N LEU A 93 -6.08 -4.22 3.08
CA LEU A 93 -5.31 -3.41 2.12
C LEU A 93 -3.81 -3.73 2.21
N ALA A 94 -3.22 -4.05 1.06
CA ALA A 94 -1.82 -4.44 0.90
C ALA A 94 -0.90 -3.22 0.79
N LEU A 95 -0.37 -2.70 1.90
CA LEU A 95 0.61 -1.61 1.78
C LEU A 95 1.91 -2.14 1.17
N VAL A 96 2.35 -1.47 0.12
CA VAL A 96 3.64 -1.69 -0.53
C VAL A 96 4.71 -0.94 0.26
N ASP A 97 5.86 -1.58 0.44
CA ASP A 97 7.00 -0.93 1.11
C ASP A 97 7.44 0.34 0.36
N GLY A 98 7.79 1.38 1.12
CA GLY A 98 8.20 2.66 0.56
C GLY A 98 7.09 3.51 -0.09
N VAL A 99 5.83 3.07 -0.09
CA VAL A 99 4.70 3.86 -0.61
C VAL A 99 4.06 4.68 0.50
N LYS A 100 3.73 5.94 0.20
CA LYS A 100 2.99 6.82 1.11
C LYS A 100 1.53 6.90 0.72
N VAL A 101 0.63 6.75 1.68
CA VAL A 101 -0.81 7.01 1.51
C VAL A 101 -1.17 8.21 2.38
N ALA A 102 -1.64 9.29 1.77
CA ALA A 102 -1.93 10.55 2.46
C ALA A 102 -3.28 11.10 2.02
N SER A 103 -4.07 11.62 2.97
CA SER A 103 -5.28 12.38 2.64
C SER A 103 -4.92 13.78 2.14
N THR A 104 -5.65 14.28 1.15
CA THR A 104 -5.50 15.65 0.63
C THR A 104 -6.24 16.70 1.48
N ALA A 105 -7.21 16.29 2.30
CA ALA A 105 -8.10 17.19 3.04
C ALA A 105 -8.14 16.90 4.56
N GLY A 106 -7.35 15.94 5.01
CA GLY A 106 -7.21 15.58 6.42
C GLY A 106 -8.22 14.55 6.93
N PRO A 107 -8.06 14.11 8.19
CA PRO A 107 -8.77 12.95 8.74
C PRO A 107 -10.25 13.21 9.03
N ALA A 108 -10.70 14.47 9.08
CA ALA A 108 -12.10 14.80 9.36
C ALA A 108 -13.05 14.40 8.22
N VAL A 109 -12.53 14.23 7.00
CA VAL A 109 -13.33 14.01 5.79
C VAL A 109 -12.85 12.83 4.94
N THR A 110 -11.72 12.21 5.28
CA THR A 110 -11.22 11.00 4.62
C THR A 110 -11.20 9.86 5.64
N THR A 111 -12.04 8.85 5.44
CA THR A 111 -12.15 7.70 6.34
C THR A 111 -11.93 6.40 5.57
N ILE A 112 -11.03 5.54 6.08
CA ILE A 112 -10.90 4.15 5.63
C ILE A 112 -11.58 3.28 6.66
N GLN A 113 -12.64 2.58 6.26
CA GLN A 113 -13.45 1.77 7.16
C GLN A 113 -13.40 0.32 6.71
N GLY A 114 -12.63 -0.49 7.42
CA GLY A 114 -12.61 -1.94 7.21
C GLY A 114 -13.79 -2.64 7.89
N ASP A 115 -14.31 -3.67 7.22
CA ASP A 115 -15.34 -4.60 7.73
C ASP A 115 -14.75 -5.93 8.21
N ALA A 116 -13.45 -6.15 7.98
CA ALA A 116 -12.74 -7.39 8.30
C ALA A 116 -11.94 -7.30 9.61
N SER A 117 -11.59 -8.47 10.18
CA SER A 117 -10.70 -8.59 11.35
C SER A 117 -9.28 -8.05 11.09
N SER A 118 -8.93 -7.78 9.83
CA SER A 118 -7.68 -7.15 9.41
C SER A 118 -7.99 -6.13 8.31
N VAL A 119 -7.67 -4.87 8.57
CA VAL A 119 -7.94 -3.75 7.65
C VAL A 119 -6.71 -3.43 6.79
N LEU A 120 -5.52 -3.58 7.37
CA LEU A 120 -4.26 -3.21 6.75
C LEU A 120 -3.26 -4.35 6.96
N PHE A 121 -2.53 -4.70 5.91
CA PHE A 121 -1.35 -5.54 6.02
C PHE A 121 -0.17 -4.87 5.33
N LEU A 122 0.99 -4.92 5.98
CA LEU A 122 2.24 -4.48 5.37
C LEU A 122 2.76 -5.66 4.54
N ASN A 123 2.77 -5.51 3.21
CA ASN A 123 3.30 -6.52 2.31
C ASN A 123 4.83 -6.48 2.39
N ASN A 124 5.36 -7.08 3.44
CA ASN A 124 6.77 -7.04 3.75
C ASN A 124 7.60 -7.62 2.58
N GLY A 125 8.38 -6.76 1.90
CA GLY A 125 9.67 -7.18 1.33
C GLY A 125 10.61 -7.68 2.44
N PRO A 126 11.78 -8.25 2.14
CA PRO A 126 12.66 -8.88 3.14
C PRO A 126 12.84 -7.97 4.36
N ILE A 127 12.28 -8.42 5.49
CA ILE A 127 12.24 -7.65 6.71
C ILE A 127 13.66 -7.61 7.26
N LEU A 128 14.36 -6.47 7.16
CA LEU A 128 15.39 -6.15 8.15
C LEU A 128 14.64 -5.99 9.47
N MET A 129 14.58 -7.07 10.27
CA MET A 129 13.89 -7.09 11.56
C MET A 129 14.32 -5.90 12.42
N LEU A 130 13.51 -4.85 12.47
CA LEU A 130 13.43 -3.98 13.63
C LEU A 130 12.14 -4.37 14.34
N THR A 131 12.27 -5.28 15.29
CA THR A 131 11.26 -5.57 16.30
C THR A 131 11.01 -4.31 17.13
N SER A 132 10.14 -3.42 16.64
CA SER A 132 9.54 -2.39 17.49
C SER A 132 8.36 -3.05 18.21
N SER A 133 8.65 -3.74 19.30
CA SER A 133 7.63 -4.08 20.28
C SER A 133 6.96 -2.77 20.69
N ILE A 134 5.67 -2.60 20.37
CA ILE A 134 4.85 -1.52 20.91
C ILE A 134 4.66 -1.85 22.41
N SER A 135 5.63 -1.44 23.23
CA SER A 135 5.44 -1.41 24.67
C SER A 135 4.61 -0.16 24.97
N LYS A 136 3.35 -0.34 25.38
CA LYS A 136 2.59 0.72 26.06
C LYS A 136 3.24 0.92 27.43
N SER A 137 4.36 1.64 27.47
CA SER A 137 5.00 2.04 28.72
C SER A 137 4.21 3.21 29.32
N TRP A 138 3.20 2.89 30.11
CA TRP A 138 2.53 3.91 30.93
C TRP A 138 3.55 4.54 31.90
N PRO A 139 3.62 5.88 31.99
CA PRO A 139 4.48 6.55 32.96
C PRO A 139 4.15 6.09 34.38
N ARG A 140 5.18 5.83 35.21
CA ARG A 140 5.03 5.32 36.59
C ARG A 140 4.08 6.14 37.47
N ARG A 141 3.82 7.41 37.11
CA ARG A 141 2.93 8.34 37.79
C ARG A 141 1.45 7.90 37.83
N TRP A 142 1.03 6.93 37.01
CA TRP A 142 -0.35 6.41 36.98
C TRP A 142 -0.52 4.97 37.47
N ARG A 143 0.52 4.36 38.06
CA ARG A 143 0.37 3.10 38.78
C ARG A 143 -0.26 3.40 40.15
N ARG A 144 -1.58 3.54 40.20
CA ARG A 144 -2.28 3.44 41.48
C ARG A 144 -2.00 2.04 42.04
N PRO A 145 -1.46 1.90 43.27
CA PRO A 145 -1.41 0.60 43.91
C PRO A 145 -2.86 0.11 44.05
N LEU A 146 -3.12 -1.14 43.66
CA LEU A 146 -4.35 -1.82 44.04
C LEU A 146 -4.34 -1.87 45.57
N THR A 147 -4.98 -0.90 46.21
CA THR A 147 -5.25 -0.94 47.64
C THR A 147 -6.08 -2.18 47.89
N ARG A 148 -5.42 -3.18 48.48
CA ARG A 148 -5.96 -4.38 49.10
C ARG A 148 -7.31 -4.04 49.76
N ILE A 149 -8.41 -4.54 49.19
CA ILE A 149 -9.72 -4.55 49.85
C ILE A 149 -9.55 -5.44 51.08
N ASN A 150 -9.37 -4.83 52.25
CA ASN A 150 -9.16 -5.57 53.48
C ASN A 150 -10.43 -5.56 54.33
N SER A 151 -10.85 -6.78 54.66
CA SER A 151 -11.46 -7.26 55.91
C SER A 151 -12.96 -7.05 56.20
N PRO A 152 -13.64 -8.10 56.72
CA PRO A 152 -15.05 -8.08 57.10
C PRO A 152 -15.23 -7.33 58.44
N ARG A 153 -16.22 -6.43 58.51
CA ARG A 153 -16.57 -5.75 59.76
C ARG A 153 -17.34 -6.70 60.68
N ARG A 154 -16.77 -6.90 61.86
CA ARG A 154 -17.30 -7.54 63.07
C ARG A 154 -18.78 -7.21 63.34
N CYS A 155 -19.56 -8.25 63.63
CA CYS A 155 -20.82 -8.15 64.37
C CYS A 155 -20.53 -7.66 65.79
N HIS A 156 -21.05 -6.50 66.18
CA HIS A 156 -21.13 -6.11 67.58
C HIS A 156 -22.53 -6.39 68.13
N ARG A 157 -22.54 -7.37 69.03
CA ARG A 157 -23.60 -7.80 69.94
C ARG A 157 -23.95 -6.65 70.90
N ALA A 158 -25.23 -6.28 71.00
CA ALA A 158 -25.76 -5.44 72.07
C ALA A 158 -26.57 -6.31 73.06
N ALA A 159 -26.04 -6.46 74.27
CA ALA A 159 -26.76 -6.77 75.51
C ALA A 159 -26.53 -5.56 76.43
N GLY A 160 -27.43 -5.06 77.28
CA GLY A 160 -28.80 -5.42 77.66
C GLY A 160 -29.33 -4.38 78.66
N ARG A 161 -30.61 -4.53 79.04
CA ARG A 161 -31.34 -4.10 80.26
C ARG A 161 -31.05 -2.71 80.87
N TYR A 162 -32.10 -1.89 80.98
CA TYR A 162 -32.85 -1.69 82.23
C TYR A 162 -34.35 -1.63 81.91
#